data_AF-A0A9E3A5D6-F1
#
_entry.id   AF-A0A9E3A5D6-F1
#
_cell.length_a   1.000
_cell.length_b   1.000
_cell.length_c   1.000
_cell.angle_alpha   90.00
_cell.angle_beta   90.00
_cell.angle_gamma   90.00
#
_symmetry.space_group_name_H-M   'P 1'
#
loop_
_entity.id
_entity.type
_entity.pdbx_description
1 polymer ?
#
loop_
_entity_poly.entity_id
_entity_poly.type
_entity_poly.pdbx_seq_one_letter_code
_entity_poly.pdbx_strand_id
1 'polypeptide(L)'
;MKAIPILVILSMCSSLALAQGKKGQEGPPNECKQIEAACKQAGFIQGDWKKGDGLWRDCVDPIVQGQTNVAGATKPLPRVDPGLVAACKAKHPKFGGGKVGSTK
;
A
#
# COMPACT_ATOMS: atom_id res chain seq x y z
N MET A 1 58.21 -23.00 10.08
CA MET A 1 57.78 -23.71 8.86
C MET A 1 57.59 -25.18 9.20
N LYS A 2 56.35 -25.64 9.33
CA LYS A 2 56.00 -27.05 9.53
C LYS A 2 54.72 -27.29 8.72
N ALA A 3 54.86 -27.95 7.59
CA ALA A 3 53.75 -28.39 6.76
C ALA A 3 53.44 -29.84 7.14
N ILE A 4 52.18 -30.14 7.48
CA ILE A 4 51.62 -31.50 7.41
C ILE A 4 50.20 -31.35 6.84
N PRO A 5 49.98 -31.76 5.57
CA PRO A 5 48.66 -31.86 4.96
C PRO A 5 48.05 -33.23 5.31
N ILE A 6 46.73 -33.32 5.50
CA ILE A 6 45.89 -34.51 5.19
C ILE A 6 44.42 -34.09 5.37
N LEU A 7 43.78 -33.88 4.23
CA LEU A 7 42.47 -34.40 3.84
C LEU A 7 41.65 -35.12 4.93
N VAL A 8 40.64 -34.45 5.52
CA VAL A 8 39.46 -35.11 6.11
C VAL A 8 38.19 -34.39 5.66
N ILE A 9 37.73 -34.82 4.49
CA ILE A 9 36.36 -35.16 4.11
C ILE A 9 35.18 -34.66 4.96
N LEU A 10 34.20 -34.10 4.24
CA LEU A 10 32.75 -34.19 4.43
C LEU A 10 32.14 -33.59 5.71
N SER A 11 31.61 -32.37 5.58
CA SER A 11 30.31 -32.08 6.21
C SER A 11 29.52 -31.13 5.32
N MET A 12 28.72 -31.74 4.44
CA MET A 12 27.55 -31.08 3.90
C MET A 12 26.56 -30.84 5.04
N CYS A 13 26.46 -29.59 5.47
CA CYS A 13 25.20 -29.06 5.98
C CYS A 13 24.80 -27.87 5.12
N SER A 14 24.38 -28.16 3.89
CA SER A 14 23.39 -27.33 3.20
C SER A 14 22.13 -27.36 4.05
N SER A 15 21.85 -26.26 4.75
CA SER A 15 20.51 -25.74 5.03
C SER A 15 20.62 -24.60 6.02
N LEU A 16 20.58 -23.37 5.52
CA LEU A 16 19.71 -22.35 6.10
C LEU A 16 19.31 -21.46 4.94
N ALA A 17 18.31 -21.93 4.18
CA ALA A 17 17.52 -21.02 3.37
C ALA A 17 16.96 -19.98 4.35
N LEU A 18 17.47 -18.74 4.27
CA LEU A 18 16.74 -17.59 4.77
C LEU A 18 15.48 -17.48 3.89
N ALA A 19 14.49 -18.31 4.20
CA ALA A 19 13.11 -17.95 3.94
C ALA A 19 12.89 -16.69 4.79
N GLN A 20 13.21 -15.53 4.19
CA GLN A 20 12.61 -14.27 4.55
C GLN A 20 11.13 -14.43 4.24
N GLY A 21 10.42 -15.17 5.09
CA GLY A 21 9.01 -14.93 5.31
C GLY A 21 8.95 -13.46 5.66
N LYS A 22 8.57 -12.65 4.67
CA LYS A 22 8.14 -11.27 4.82
C LYS A 22 7.48 -11.21 6.18
N LYS A 23 8.10 -10.50 7.13
CA LYS A 23 7.43 -10.14 8.36
C LYS A 23 6.08 -9.61 7.90
N GLY A 24 5.01 -10.35 8.18
CA GLY A 24 3.72 -9.74 8.41
C GLY A 24 3.96 -8.83 9.61
N GLN A 25 4.54 -7.67 9.34
CA GLN A 25 4.54 -6.56 10.27
C GLN A 25 3.06 -6.37 10.52
N GLU A 26 2.66 -6.71 11.75
CA GLU A 26 1.47 -6.16 12.36
C GLU A 26 1.60 -4.65 12.18
N GLY A 27 0.96 -4.16 11.11
CA GLY A 27 1.20 -2.84 10.58
C GLY A 27 0.61 -1.79 11.52
N PRO A 28 1.04 -0.52 11.39
CA PRO A 28 0.29 0.59 11.97
C PRO A 28 -1.19 0.50 11.54
N PRO A 29 -2.14 1.03 12.33
CA PRO A 29 -3.58 0.75 12.24
C PRO A 29 -4.07 0.70 10.78
N ASN A 30 -4.70 -0.43 10.41
CA ASN A 30 -5.32 -0.76 9.12
C ASN A 30 -4.85 0.08 7.93
N GLU A 31 -4.06 -0.48 7.01
CA GLU A 31 -3.46 0.22 5.87
C GLU A 31 -4.49 1.03 5.06
N CYS A 32 -5.69 0.47 4.87
CA CYS A 32 -6.80 1.17 4.21
C CYS A 32 -7.33 2.38 4.99
N LYS A 33 -7.28 2.35 6.33
CA LYS A 33 -7.67 3.48 7.18
C LYS A 33 -6.69 4.63 7.09
N GLN A 34 -5.41 4.37 6.84
CA GLN A 34 -4.43 5.43 6.59
C GLN A 34 -4.71 6.14 5.26
N ILE A 35 -5.17 5.42 4.23
CA ILE A 35 -5.65 6.04 2.96
C ILE A 35 -6.88 6.92 3.23
N GLU A 36 -7.89 6.41 3.93
CA GLU A 36 -9.08 7.20 4.29
C GLU A 36 -8.71 8.44 5.12
N ALA A 37 -7.79 8.29 6.08
CA ALA A 37 -7.34 9.38 6.95
C ALA A 37 -6.61 10.47 6.16
N ALA A 38 -5.71 10.10 5.25
CA ALA A 38 -5.04 11.05 4.36
C ALA A 38 -6.05 11.83 3.52
N CYS A 39 -7.07 11.16 2.99
CA CYS A 39 -8.15 11.82 2.26
C CYS A 39 -8.97 12.79 3.13
N LYS A 40 -9.31 12.41 4.36
CA LYS A 40 -10.02 13.31 5.29
C LYS A 40 -9.16 14.51 5.67
N GLN A 41 -7.86 14.32 5.91
CA GLN A 41 -6.91 15.39 6.20
C GLN A 41 -6.72 16.35 5.02
N ALA A 42 -6.78 15.83 3.79
CA ALA A 42 -6.83 16.65 2.59
C ALA A 42 -8.16 17.39 2.40
N GLY A 43 -9.14 17.18 3.27
CA GLY A 43 -10.43 17.88 3.27
C GLY A 43 -11.49 17.23 2.38
N PHE A 44 -11.35 15.98 1.97
CA PHE A 44 -12.42 15.24 1.31
C PHE A 44 -13.45 14.73 2.34
N ILE A 45 -14.73 14.83 2.00
CA ILE A 45 -15.88 14.63 2.88
C ILE A 45 -16.73 13.48 2.36
N GLN A 46 -17.21 12.64 3.28
CA GLN A 46 -18.07 11.51 2.91
C GLN A 46 -19.39 12.01 2.31
N GLY A 47 -19.70 11.56 1.08
CA GLY A 47 -20.95 11.89 0.39
C GLY A 47 -20.92 13.14 -0.49
N ASP A 48 -19.92 14.02 -0.35
CA ASP A 48 -19.84 15.30 -1.07
C ASP A 48 -19.26 15.21 -2.48
N TRP A 49 -19.31 14.03 -3.11
CA TRP A 49 -18.77 13.85 -4.47
C TRP A 49 -19.47 14.76 -5.48
N LYS A 50 -20.78 15.01 -5.37
CA LYS A 50 -21.46 15.94 -6.30
C LYS A 50 -20.88 17.37 -6.33
N LYS A 51 -20.10 17.75 -5.31
CA LYS A 51 -19.42 19.06 -5.23
C LYS A 51 -17.95 19.01 -5.64
N GLY A 52 -17.42 17.81 -5.93
CA GLY A 52 -16.01 17.55 -6.18
C GLY A 52 -15.18 17.25 -4.93
N ASP A 53 -15.84 16.96 -3.81
CA ASP A 53 -15.19 16.84 -2.49
C ASP A 53 -15.40 15.46 -1.87
N GLY A 54 -15.85 14.47 -2.63
CA GLY A 54 -16.21 13.16 -2.13
C GLY A 54 -15.03 12.35 -1.64
N LEU A 55 -15.09 11.89 -0.39
CA LEU A 55 -14.09 11.01 0.22
C LEU A 55 -13.76 9.80 -0.65
N TRP A 56 -14.78 9.15 -1.22
CA TRP A 56 -14.59 7.94 -2.01
C TRP A 56 -14.26 8.26 -3.47
N ARG A 57 -15.22 8.84 -4.19
CA ARG A 57 -15.11 9.04 -5.64
C ARG A 57 -13.99 9.99 -6.05
N ASP A 58 -13.67 10.99 -5.22
CA ASP A 58 -12.70 12.03 -5.56
C ASP A 58 -11.36 11.85 -4.85
N CYS A 59 -11.23 10.88 -3.93
CA CYS A 59 -9.97 10.65 -3.22
C CYS A 59 -9.59 9.18 -3.06
N VAL A 60 -10.35 8.39 -2.29
CA VAL A 60 -9.94 7.01 -1.96
C VAL A 60 -9.90 6.10 -3.19
N ASP A 61 -10.99 6.06 -3.96
CA ASP A 61 -11.07 5.24 -5.18
C ASP A 61 -9.94 5.58 -6.18
N PRO A 62 -9.73 6.85 -6.56
CA PRO A 62 -8.68 7.20 -7.52
C PRO A 62 -7.26 6.91 -7.02
N ILE A 63 -6.96 7.16 -5.73
CA ILE A 63 -5.65 6.83 -5.16
C ILE A 63 -5.37 5.32 -5.24
N VAL A 64 -6.35 4.50 -4.87
CA VAL A 64 -6.21 3.04 -4.88
C VAL A 64 -6.12 2.46 -6.30
N GLN A 65 -6.71 3.18 -7.26
CA GLN A 65 -6.61 2.89 -8.70
C GLN A 65 -5.33 3.44 -9.34
N GLY A 66 -4.48 4.15 -8.59
CA GLY A 66 -3.20 4.67 -9.06
C GLY A 66 -3.31 5.94 -9.88
N GLN A 67 -4.40 6.68 -9.74
CA GLN A 67 -4.58 7.98 -10.39
C GLN A 67 -3.98 9.10 -9.55
N THR A 68 -3.46 10.10 -10.23
CA THR A 68 -2.84 11.29 -9.63
C THR A 68 -3.74 12.52 -9.68
N ASN A 69 -4.81 12.47 -10.48
CA ASN A 69 -5.79 13.52 -10.64
C ASN A 69 -7.18 12.93 -10.92
N VAL A 70 -8.22 13.71 -10.62
CA VAL A 70 -9.62 13.32 -10.76
C VAL A 70 -10.41 14.46 -11.38
N ALA A 71 -11.17 14.14 -12.44
CA ALA A 71 -12.06 15.10 -13.06
C ALA A 71 -13.17 15.55 -12.09
N GLY A 72 -13.38 16.86 -11.99
CA GLY A 72 -14.40 17.46 -11.13
C GLY A 72 -14.02 17.60 -9.66
N ALA A 73 -12.89 17.03 -9.21
CA ALA A 73 -12.40 17.22 -7.85
C ALA A 73 -11.96 18.68 -7.65
N THR A 74 -12.33 19.30 -6.52
CA THR A 74 -11.99 20.71 -6.26
C THR A 74 -10.61 20.89 -5.67
N LYS A 75 -10.01 19.80 -5.19
CA LYS A 75 -8.76 19.78 -4.44
C LYS A 75 -7.87 18.62 -4.89
N PRO A 76 -6.55 18.75 -4.75
CA PRO A 76 -5.62 17.72 -5.19
C PRO A 76 -5.71 16.46 -4.33
N LEU A 77 -5.37 15.31 -4.94
CA LEU A 77 -5.21 14.07 -4.20
C LEU A 77 -4.00 14.17 -3.24
N PRO A 78 -4.14 13.74 -1.98
CA PRO A 78 -2.99 13.62 -1.08
C PRO A 78 -1.99 12.59 -1.59
N ARG A 79 -0.72 12.79 -1.24
CA ARG A 79 0.32 11.80 -1.49
C ARG A 79 0.19 10.68 -0.46
N VAL A 80 -0.04 9.46 -0.95
CA VAL A 80 -0.10 8.24 -0.15
C VAL A 80 1.02 7.30 -0.62
N ASP A 81 1.63 6.59 0.33
CA ASP A 81 2.67 5.62 0.00
C ASP A 81 2.12 4.48 -0.89
N PRO A 82 2.75 4.17 -2.04
CA PRO A 82 2.29 3.10 -2.92
C PRO A 82 2.33 1.71 -2.27
N GLY A 83 3.26 1.47 -1.34
CA GLY A 83 3.34 0.23 -0.57
C GLY A 83 2.15 0.06 0.37
N LEU A 84 1.67 1.14 0.98
CA LEU A 84 0.45 1.17 1.78
C LEU A 84 -0.79 0.84 0.93
N VAL A 85 -0.89 1.41 -0.27
CA VAL A 85 -1.97 1.08 -1.21
C VAL A 85 -1.93 -0.40 -1.60
N ALA A 86 -0.75 -0.93 -1.92
CA ALA A 86 -0.57 -2.33 -2.27
C ALA A 86 -0.96 -3.27 -1.11
N ALA A 87 -0.54 -2.96 0.13
CA ALA A 87 -0.89 -3.71 1.31
C ALA A 87 -2.40 -3.70 1.59
N CYS A 88 -3.04 -2.54 1.46
CA CYS A 88 -4.48 -2.40 1.59
C CYS A 88 -5.23 -3.28 0.56
N LYS A 89 -4.85 -3.22 -0.72
CA LYS A 89 -5.48 -4.03 -1.78
C LYS A 89 -5.29 -5.54 -1.57
N ALA A 90 -4.14 -5.96 -1.05
CA ALA A 90 -3.86 -7.36 -0.76
C ALA A 90 -4.78 -7.93 0.32
N LYS A 91 -5.09 -7.14 1.37
CA LYS A 91 -6.00 -7.53 2.46
C LYS A 91 -7.48 -7.31 2.11
N HIS A 92 -7.77 -6.26 1.35
CA HIS A 92 -9.12 -5.82 1.01
C HIS A 92 -9.23 -5.57 -0.52
N PRO A 93 -9.39 -6.62 -1.33
CA PRO A 93 -9.37 -6.51 -2.79
C PRO A 93 -10.52 -5.67 -3.38
N LYS A 94 -11.57 -5.41 -2.60
CA LYS A 94 -12.71 -4.56 -3.01
C LYS A 94 -12.56 -3.10 -2.57
N PHE A 95 -11.57 -2.78 -1.74
CA PHE A 95 -11.35 -1.41 -1.26
C PHE A 95 -10.90 -0.52 -2.43
N GLY A 96 -11.46 0.69 -2.53
CA GLY A 96 -11.08 1.65 -3.56
C GLY A 96 -11.46 1.25 -5.01
N GLY A 97 -12.30 0.22 -5.17
CA GLY A 97 -12.77 -0.25 -6.48
C GLY A 97 -13.99 0.49 -7.03
N GLY A 98 -14.34 1.65 -6.45
CA GLY A 98 -15.53 2.41 -6.81
C GLY A 98 -15.36 3.27 -8.07
N LYS A 99 -16.41 4.03 -8.40
CA LYS A 99 -16.39 4.98 -9.52
C LYS A 99 -15.58 6.21 -9.14
N VAL A 100 -14.62 6.57 -9.99
CA VAL A 100 -13.84 7.80 -9.85
C VAL A 100 -14.61 9.00 -10.38
N GLY A 101 -14.39 10.14 -9.73
CA GLY A 101 -14.69 11.47 -10.23
C GLY A 101 -16.12 11.93 -10.05
N SER A 102 -16.29 13.22 -10.32
CA SER A 102 -17.49 13.96 -9.99
C SER A 102 -18.01 14.75 -11.18
N THR A 103 -19.33 14.84 -11.28
CA THR A 103 -20.04 15.46 -12.41
C THR A 103 -20.34 16.94 -12.12
N LYS A 104 -19.40 17.64 -11.48
CA LYS A 104 -19.56 19.05 -11.14
C LYS A 104 -19.67 19.91 -12.39
#